data_AF-A0A1H3L0J2-F1
#
_entry.id   AF-A0A1H3L0J2-F1
#
_cell.length_a   1.000
_cell.length_b   1.000
_cell.length_c   1.000
_cell.angle_alpha   90.00
_cell.angle_beta   90.00
_cell.angle_gamma   90.00
#
_symmetry.space_group_name_H-M   'P 1'
#
loop_
_entity.id
_entity.type
_entity.pdbx_description
1 polymer ?
#
loop_
_entity_poly.entity_id
_entity_poly.type
_entity_poly.pdbx_seq_one_letter_code
_entity_poly.pdbx_strand_id
1 'polypeptide(L)'
;MQVLDIIPNSPKETFLVGYPTGTLLPGPWELRRNGELVATVEVTGQAATEPDQKGKLAPPGVVMCRGQVDKKRFDFTRDEVTLVQPGT
;
A
#
# COMPACT_ATOMS: atom_id res chain seq x y z
N MET A 1 0.42 -7.58 -0.41
CA MET A 1 0.36 -6.61 -1.53
C MET A 1 1.75 -5.99 -1.71
N GLN A 2 2.24 -5.86 -2.95
CA GLN A 2 3.44 -5.05 -3.22
C GLN A 2 3.06 -3.57 -3.27
N VAL A 3 3.79 -2.72 -2.55
CA VAL A 3 3.59 -1.26 -2.51
C VAL A 3 4.65 -0.61 -3.40
N LEU A 4 4.18 0.24 -4.32
CA LEU A 4 5.00 0.95 -5.31
C LEU A 4 5.17 2.42 -4.96
N ASP A 5 4.19 3.00 -4.27
CA ASP A 5 4.28 4.36 -3.78
C ASP A 5 3.45 4.59 -2.52
N ILE A 6 3.81 5.64 -1.79
CA ILE A 6 3.14 6.11 -0.59
C ILE A 6 2.84 7.59 -0.78
N ILE A 7 1.57 7.97 -0.66
CA ILE A 7 1.08 9.32 -0.85
C ILE A 7 0.41 9.78 0.46
N PRO A 8 1.09 10.60 1.28
CA PRO A 8 0.44 11.22 2.42
C PRO A 8 -0.70 12.12 1.95
N ASN A 9 -1.94 11.81 2.34
CA ASN A 9 -3.11 12.62 1.99
C ASN A 9 -3.35 13.71 3.04
N SER A 10 -3.19 13.36 4.32
CA SER A 10 -3.31 14.27 5.45
C SER A 10 -2.47 13.77 6.63
N PRO A 11 -2.38 14.50 7.76
CA PRO A 11 -1.70 14.00 8.96
C PRO A 11 -2.26 12.68 9.51
N LYS A 12 -3.47 12.28 9.10
CA LYS A 12 -4.15 11.07 9.60
C LYS A 12 -4.41 10.03 8.52
N GLU A 13 -4.13 10.35 7.26
CA GLU A 13 -4.52 9.51 6.14
C GLU A 13 -3.39 9.42 5.12
N THR A 14 -3.15 8.20 4.66
CA THR A 14 -2.13 7.88 3.67
C THR A 14 -2.76 6.96 2.63
N PHE A 15 -2.42 7.20 1.36
CA PHE A 15 -2.72 6.27 0.29
C PHE A 15 -1.49 5.43 -0.02
N LEU A 16 -1.71 4.12 -0.16
CA LEU A 16 -0.69 3.17 -0.61
C LEU A 16 -1.04 2.73 -2.03
N VAL A 17 -0.13 2.93 -2.97
CA VAL A 17 -0.31 2.54 -4.37
C VAL A 17 0.44 1.25 -4.60
N GLY A 18 -0.17 0.28 -5.28
CA GLY A 18 0.55 -0.93 -5.65
C GLY A 18 -0.32 -2.01 -6.27
N TYR A 19 0.10 -3.27 -6.16
CA TYR A 19 -0.62 -4.40 -6.76
C TYR A 19 -1.23 -5.29 -5.67
N PRO A 20 -2.53 -5.10 -5.35
CA PRO A 20 -3.28 -6.01 -4.52
C PRO A 20 -3.34 -7.40 -5.15
N THR A 21 -2.98 -8.43 -4.40
CA THR A 21 -3.12 -9.84 -4.83
C THR A 21 -4.52 -10.40 -4.56
N GLY A 22 -5.42 -9.59 -4.00
CA GLY A 22 -6.79 -9.91 -3.64
C GLY A 22 -7.47 -8.70 -2.99
N THR A 23 -8.70 -8.88 -2.52
CA THR A 23 -9.42 -7.85 -1.75
C THR A 23 -8.74 -7.63 -0.40
N LEU A 24 -8.30 -6.40 -0.12
CA LEU A 24 -7.85 -6.06 1.22
C LEU A 24 -9.05 -5.85 2.13
N LEU A 25 -9.07 -6.58 3.25
CA LEU A 25 -10.07 -6.39 4.30
C LEU A 25 -9.73 -5.15 5.14
N PRO A 26 -10.73 -4.35 5.55
CA PRO A 26 -10.51 -3.29 6.53
C PRO A 26 -9.93 -3.83 7.83
N GLY A 27 -9.08 -3.05 8.48
CA GLY A 27 -8.41 -3.43 9.72
C GLY A 27 -6.93 -3.06 9.76
N PRO A 28 -6.19 -3.55 10.76
CA PRO A 28 -4.76 -3.29 10.88
C PRO A 28 -3.97 -4.11 9.86
N TRP A 29 -3.01 -3.46 9.20
CA TRP A 29 -2.06 -4.06 8.28
C TRP A 29 -0.64 -3.59 8.61
N GLU A 30 0.30 -4.48 8.33
CA GLU A 30 1.73 -4.24 8.53
C GLU A 30 2.36 -3.76 7.24
N LEU A 31 2.93 -2.56 7.28
CA LEU A 31 3.80 -2.08 6.23
C LEU A 31 5.23 -2.55 6.54
N ARG A 32 5.78 -3.34 5.63
CA ARG A 32 7.11 -3.93 5.74
C ARG A 32 8.03 -3.39 4.65
N ARG A 33 9.29 -3.19 5.01
CA ARG A 33 10.37 -2.82 4.09
C ARG A 33 11.46 -3.88 4.19
N ASN A 34 11.75 -4.58 3.10
CA ASN A 34 12.69 -5.70 3.06
C ASN A 34 12.38 -6.75 4.15
N GLY A 35 11.09 -7.00 4.41
CA GLY A 35 10.61 -7.91 5.46
C GLY A 35 10.53 -7.34 6.87
N GLU A 36 11.15 -6.19 7.15
CA GLU A 36 11.13 -5.50 8.45
C GLU A 36 9.83 -4.71 8.64
N LEU A 37 9.14 -4.89 9.78
CA LEU A 37 7.99 -4.07 10.13
C LEU A 37 8.41 -2.62 10.39
N VAL A 38 7.92 -1.68 9.57
CA VAL A 38 8.28 -0.26 9.68
C VAL A 38 7.12 0.64 10.13
N ALA A 39 5.88 0.21 9.91
CA ALA A 39 4.67 0.87 10.39
C ALA A 39 3.48 -0.11 10.42
N THR A 40 2.51 0.18 11.28
CA THR A 40 1.17 -0.41 11.22
C THR A 40 0.20 0.65 10.73
N VAL A 41 -0.62 0.32 9.74
CA VAL A 41 -1.64 1.21 9.17
C VAL A 41 -3.01 0.55 9.26
N GLU A 42 -4.05 1.36 9.41
CA GLU A 42 -5.42 0.86 9.43
C GLU A 42 -6.01 1.00 8.01
N VAL A 43 -6.14 -0.10 7.28
CA VAL A 43 -6.79 -0.12 5.96
C VAL A 43 -8.28 0.16 6.14
N THR A 44 -8.78 1.15 5.42
CA THR A 44 -10.21 1.53 5.44
C THR A 44 -10.93 1.16 4.16
N GLY A 45 -10.20 0.91 3.07
CA GLY A 45 -10.77 0.47 1.80
C GLY A 45 -9.76 0.44 0.68
N GLN A 46 -10.23 0.03 -0.50
CA GLN A 46 -9.45 -0.07 -1.72
C GLN A 46 -10.25 0.53 -2.88
N ALA A 47 -9.59 1.36 -3.68
CA ALA A 47 -10.10 1.85 -4.95
C ALA A 47 -9.31 1.20 -6.09
N ALA A 48 -10.01 0.62 -7.06
CA ALA A 48 -9.41 0.20 -8.31
C ALA A 48 -9.20 1.45 -9.18
N THR A 49 -8.01 1.61 -9.73
CA THR A 49 -7.80 2.56 -10.84
C THR A 49 -8.37 1.94 -12.12
N GLU A 50 -9.02 2.74 -12.96
CA GLU A 50 -9.59 2.25 -14.21
C GLU A 50 -8.49 1.64 -15.10
N PRO A 51 -8.70 0.44 -15.66
CA PRO A 51 -7.76 -0.14 -16.61
C PRO A 51 -7.75 0.70 -17.88
N ASP A 52 -6.56 1.20 -18.26
CA ASP A 52 -6.37 1.79 -19.58
C ASP A 52 -6.67 0.71 -20.64
N GLN A 53 -7.47 1.05 -21.66
CA GLN A 53 -8.00 0.12 -22.66
C GLN A 53 -6.94 -0.45 -23.63
N LYS A 54 -5.65 -0.32 -23.31
CA LYS A 54 -4.51 -0.79 -24.12
C LYS A 54 -3.55 -1.69 -23.34
N GLY A 55 -4.04 -2.88 -22.98
CA GLY A 55 -3.22 -4.10 -23.02
C GLY A 55 -2.27 -4.41 -21.85
N LYS A 56 -2.50 -5.61 -21.29
CA LYS A 56 -1.56 -6.56 -20.64
C LYS A 56 -1.15 -6.39 -19.18
N LEU A 57 -1.37 -5.26 -18.50
CA LEU A 57 -1.11 -5.17 -17.05
C LEU A 57 -2.32 -4.58 -16.32
N ALA A 58 -2.77 -5.26 -15.26
CA ALA A 58 -3.75 -4.69 -14.35
C ALA A 58 -3.15 -3.41 -13.74
N PRO A 59 -3.89 -2.30 -13.72
CA PRO A 59 -3.35 -1.06 -13.18
C PRO A 59 -3.18 -1.19 -11.65
N PRO A 60 -2.24 -0.44 -11.05
CA PRO A 60 -2.03 -0.50 -9.62
C PRO A 60 -3.26 0.03 -8.87
N GLY A 61 -3.72 -0.71 -7.86
CA GLY A 61 -4.79 -0.25 -6.97
C GLY A 61 -4.29 0.78 -5.96
N VAL A 62 -5.23 1.58 -5.44
CA VAL A 62 -4.99 2.52 -4.34
C VAL A 62 -5.67 1.96 -3.08
N VAL A 63 -4.90 1.80 -2.02
CA VAL A 63 -5.40 1.42 -0.70
C VAL A 63 -5.45 2.66 0.18
N MET A 64 -6.61 2.88 0.78
CA MET A 64 -6.82 3.97 1.73
C MET A 64 -6.49 3.49 3.13
N CYS A 65 -5.63 4.23 3.82
CA CYS A 65 -5.19 3.89 5.15
C CYS A 65 -5.33 5.08 6.10
N ARG A 66 -5.75 4.81 7.33
CA ARG A 66 -5.53 5.72 8.47
C ARG A 66 -4.17 5.44 9.08
N GLY A 67 -3.47 6.51 9.43
CA GLY A 67 -2.10 6.47 9.92
C GLY A 67 -1.16 7.26 9.03
N GLN A 68 -0.14 7.85 9.64
CA GLN A 68 0.91 8.57 8.93
C GLN A 68 2.04 7.60 8.60
N VAL A 69 2.47 7.61 7.34
CA VAL A 69 3.69 6.91 6.92
C VAL A 69 4.69 7.93 6.38
N ASP A 70 5.90 7.93 6.96
CA ASP A 70 6.99 8.75 6.45
C ASP A 70 7.61 8.10 5.21
N LYS A 71 7.14 8.53 4.03
CA LYS A 71 7.64 8.10 2.71
C LYS A 71 9.16 8.22 2.59
N LYS A 72 9.81 9.17 3.29
CA LYS A 72 11.26 9.38 3.20
C LYS A 72 12.08 8.21 3.73
N ARG A 73 11.46 7.27 4.46
CA ARG A 73 12.09 6.05 4.97
C ARG A 73 12.24 4.94 3.91
N PHE A 74 11.75 5.16 2.69
CA PHE A 74 11.68 4.17 1.62
C PHE A 74 12.41 4.67 0.37
N ASP A 75 13.23 3.79 -0.20
CA ASP A 75 13.77 3.92 -1.56
C ASP A 75 13.11 2.84 -2.43
N PHE A 76 12.01 3.18 -3.11
CA PHE A 76 11.25 2.22 -3.94
C PHE A 76 12.04 1.66 -5.14
N THR A 77 13.26 2.15 -5.42
CA THR A 77 14.13 1.55 -6.44
C THR A 77 14.98 0.40 -5.91
N ARG A 78 15.11 0.28 -4.57
CA ARG A 78 15.96 -0.71 -3.89
C ARG A 78 15.21 -1.54 -2.87
N ASP A 79 14.24 -0.94 -2.21
CA ASP A 79 13.46 -1.55 -1.15
C ASP A 79 12.29 -2.36 -1.73
N GLU A 80 12.14 -3.59 -1.24
CA GLU A 80 10.90 -4.33 -1.37
C GLU A 80 9.92 -3.84 -0.29
N VAL A 81 8.88 -3.13 -0.70
CA VAL A 81 7.84 -2.64 0.22
C VAL A 81 6.58 -3.47 0.06
N THR A 82 6.13 -4.07 1.17
CA THR A 82 4.94 -4.93 1.18
C THR A 82 3.96 -4.51 2.26
N LEU A 83 2.68 -4.69 1.97
CA LEU A 83 1.59 -4.57 2.92
C LEU A 83 1.03 -5.96 3.18
N VAL A 84 1.08 -6.41 4.43
CA VAL A 84 0.67 -7.76 4.85
C VAL A 84 -0.29 -7.72 6.03
N GLN A 85 -1.17 -8.71 6.14
CA GLN A 85 -2.07 -8.82 7.26
C GLN A 85 -1.28 -9.32 8.49
N PRO A 86 -1.51 -8.79 9.70
CA PRO A 86 -0.82 -9.27 10.89
C PRO A 86 -1.13 -10.76 11.12
N GLY A 87 -0.10 -11.60 11.28
CA GLY A 87 -0.24 -13.02 11.56
C GLY A 87 -0.36 -13.97 10.35
N THR A 88 -0.15 -13.46 9.12
CA THR A 88 0.17 -14.28 7.94
C THR A 88 1.68 -14.35 7.72
#